data_AF-A0A2V4CUZ2-F1
#
_entry.id   AF-A0A2V4CUZ2-F1
#
_cell.length_a   1.000
_cell.length_b   1.000
_cell.length_c   1.000
_cell.angle_alpha   90.00
_cell.angle_beta   90.00
_cell.angle_gamma   90.00
#
_symmetry.space_group_name_H-M   'P 1'
#
loop_
_entity.id
_entity.type
_entity.pdbx_description
1 polymer ?
#
loop_
_entity_poly.entity_id
_entity_poly.type
_entity_poly.pdbx_seq_one_letter_code
_entity_poly.pdbx_strand_id
1 'polypeptide(L)'
;MSEGPSLEEFRRWLQEELVMADSIKSKSQRENRRWQLESALQEALAFHASVSRLQEAELPLYEEAASVRLLATEEEAASAKSDGSDGDFCVKCDEPMDSELAFCPVCGHFK
;
A
#
# COMPACT_ATOMS: atom_id res chain seq x y z
N MET A 1 13.89 22.50 -5.18
CA MET A 1 14.92 21.48 -5.42
C MET A 1 14.62 20.35 -4.46
N SER A 2 14.52 19.11 -4.94
CA SER A 2 14.28 17.96 -4.04
C SER A 2 15.44 17.86 -3.06
N GLU A 3 15.16 17.85 -1.75
CA GLU A 3 16.17 17.84 -0.68
C GLU A 3 16.93 16.51 -0.54
N GLY A 4 16.66 15.52 -1.38
CA GLY A 4 17.25 14.19 -1.32
C GLY A 4 18.25 13.89 -2.44
N PRO A 5 19.11 12.87 -2.25
CA PRO A 5 20.03 12.41 -3.29
C PRO A 5 19.28 11.93 -4.52
N SER A 6 19.83 12.22 -5.69
CA SER A 6 19.31 11.78 -6.99
C SER A 6 19.48 10.27 -7.21
N LEU A 7 18.72 9.73 -8.16
CA LEU A 7 18.84 8.33 -8.56
C LEU A 7 20.25 7.99 -9.10
N GLU A 8 20.91 8.94 -9.77
CA GLU A 8 22.28 8.75 -10.26
C GLU A 8 23.29 8.66 -9.10
N GLU A 9 23.15 9.53 -8.09
CA GLU A 9 23.98 9.48 -6.89
C GLU A 9 23.78 8.17 -6.12
N PHE A 10 22.54 7.68 -6.04
CA PHE A 10 22.24 6.37 -5.45
C PHE A 10 22.90 5.22 -6.22
N ARG A 11 22.83 5.22 -7.55
CA ARG A 11 23.49 4.21 -8.40
C ARG A 11 25.00 4.23 -8.22
N ARG A 12 25.62 5.42 -8.17
CA ARG A 12 27.06 5.56 -7.94
C ARG A 12 27.47 5.02 -6.57
N TRP A 13 26.69 5.33 -5.53
CA TRP A 13 26.90 4.80 -4.19
C TRP A 13 26.82 3.26 -4.15
N LEU A 14 25.83 2.65 -4.84
CA LEU A 14 25.73 1.18 -4.92
C LEU A 14 26.96 0.54 -5.59
N GLN A 15 27.52 1.18 -6.61
CA GLN A 15 28.72 0.71 -7.30
C GLN A 15 29.96 0.81 -6.40
N GLU A 16 30.11 1.89 -5.64
CA GLU A 16 31.18 2.04 -4.64
C GLU A 16 31.04 0.96 -3.54
N GLU A 17 29.84 0.75 -3.01
CA GLU A 17 29.57 -0.28 -2.01
C GLU A 17 29.88 -1.69 -2.52
N LEU A 18 29.67 -1.97 -3.81
CA LEU A 18 30.05 -3.26 -4.40
C LEU A 18 31.55 -3.50 -4.36
N VAL A 19 32.35 -2.48 -4.65
CA VAL A 19 33.82 -2.54 -4.54
C VAL A 19 34.21 -2.74 -3.07
N MET A 20 33.57 -2.01 -2.16
CA MET A 20 33.83 -2.15 -0.72
C MET A 20 33.47 -3.53 -0.19
N ALA A 21 32.43 -4.19 -0.73
CA ALA A 21 32.02 -5.53 -0.32
C ALA A 21 33.12 -6.58 -0.55
N ASP A 22 34.03 -6.37 -1.50
CA ASP A 22 35.14 -7.31 -1.75
C ASP A 22 36.12 -7.40 -0.56
N SER A 23 36.16 -6.38 0.30
CA SER A 23 36.97 -6.39 1.53
C SER A 23 36.40 -7.28 2.65
N ILE A 24 35.15 -7.76 2.52
CA ILE A 24 34.51 -8.63 3.51
C ILE A 24 35.25 -9.97 3.56
N LYS A 25 35.77 -10.35 4.74
CA LYS A 25 36.59 -11.56 4.93
C LYS A 25 35.80 -12.85 4.70
N SER A 26 34.61 -12.94 5.30
CA SER A 26 33.76 -14.14 5.17
C SER A 26 33.18 -14.22 3.77
N LYS A 27 33.45 -15.34 3.07
CA LYS A 27 32.96 -15.57 1.71
C LYS A 27 31.43 -15.50 1.62
N SER A 28 30.72 -16.17 2.53
CA SER A 28 29.25 -16.20 2.51
C SER A 28 28.63 -14.82 2.75
N GLN A 29 29.22 -14.03 3.67
CA GLN A 29 28.75 -12.67 3.93
C GLN A 29 29.05 -11.73 2.75
N ARG A 30 30.23 -11.87 2.13
CA ARG A 30 30.62 -11.12 0.94
C ARG A 30 29.66 -11.38 -0.21
N GLU A 31 29.39 -12.66 -0.50
CA GLU A 31 28.49 -13.07 -1.58
C GLU A 31 27.07 -12.58 -1.33
N ASN A 32 26.54 -12.71 -0.10
CA ASN A 32 25.21 -12.20 0.24
C ASN A 32 25.13 -10.68 0.07
N ARG A 33 26.11 -9.92 0.59
CA ARG A 33 26.15 -8.46 0.44
C ARG A 33 26.24 -8.03 -1.02
N ARG A 34 27.10 -8.68 -1.81
CA ARG A 34 27.22 -8.41 -3.26
C ARG A 34 25.90 -8.70 -3.97
N TRP A 35 25.25 -9.82 -3.68
CA TRP A 35 23.96 -10.17 -4.28
C TRP A 35 22.87 -9.13 -3.99
N GLN A 36 22.78 -8.64 -2.74
CA GLN A 36 21.84 -7.58 -2.37
C GLN A 36 22.10 -6.28 -3.15
N LEU A 37 23.38 -5.87 -3.23
CA LEU A 37 23.78 -4.65 -3.93
C LEU A 37 23.58 -4.75 -5.44
N GLU A 38 23.94 -5.88 -6.05
CA GLU A 38 23.73 -6.18 -7.47
C GLU A 38 22.23 -6.16 -7.80
N SER A 39 21.39 -6.77 -6.96
CA SER A 39 19.93 -6.76 -7.12
C SER A 39 19.37 -5.34 -7.04
N ALA A 40 19.78 -4.56 -6.04
CA ALA A 40 19.33 -3.16 -5.90
C ALA A 40 19.77 -2.29 -7.09
N LEU A 41 20.99 -2.50 -7.61
CA LEU A 41 21.49 -1.78 -8.78
C LEU A 41 20.71 -2.15 -10.05
N GLN A 42 20.38 -3.43 -10.23
CA GLN A 42 19.55 -3.90 -11.35
C GLN A 42 18.18 -3.25 -11.33
N GLU A 43 17.51 -3.22 -10.17
CA GLU A 43 16.20 -2.58 -10.03
C GLU A 43 16.27 -1.06 -10.28
N ALA A 44 17.31 -0.38 -9.79
CA ALA A 44 17.52 1.04 -10.05
C ALA A 44 17.69 1.35 -11.55
N LEU A 45 18.41 0.48 -12.28
CA LEU A 45 18.58 0.58 -13.74
C LEU A 45 17.26 0.30 -14.48
N ALA A 46 16.54 -0.74 -14.07
CA ALA A 46 15.25 -1.11 -14.66
C ALA A 46 14.22 0.00 -14.49
N PHE A 47 14.15 0.60 -13.30
CA PHE A 47 13.31 1.76 -13.01
C PHE A 47 13.68 2.97 -13.86
N HIS A 48 14.97 3.32 -13.95
CA HIS A 48 15.39 4.42 -14.81
C HIS A 48 14.99 4.20 -16.27
N ALA A 49 15.20 2.97 -16.78
CA ALA A 49 14.82 2.61 -18.14
C ALA A 49 13.30 2.64 -18.37
N SER A 50 12.49 2.19 -17.40
CA SER A 50 11.04 2.23 -17.53
C SER A 50 10.51 3.67 -17.56
N VAL A 51 11.00 4.52 -16.66
CA VAL A 51 10.66 5.96 -16.63
C VAL A 51 11.07 6.63 -17.93
N SER A 52 12.28 6.37 -18.42
CA SER A 52 12.77 6.96 -19.69
C SER A 52 11.86 6.59 -20.86
N ARG A 53 11.48 5.30 -20.98
CA ARG A 53 10.55 4.85 -22.03
C ARG A 53 9.17 5.51 -21.95
N LEU A 54 8.64 5.70 -20.74
CA LEU A 54 7.35 6.37 -20.55
C LEU A 54 7.44 7.85 -20.93
N GLN A 55 8.53 8.52 -20.58
CA GLN A 55 8.79 9.92 -20.97
C GLN A 55 8.92 10.06 -22.49
N GLU A 56 9.64 9.16 -23.15
CA GLU A 56 9.77 9.14 -24.62
C GLU A 56 8.42 8.90 -25.32
N ALA A 57 7.54 8.12 -24.70
CA ALA A 57 6.19 7.85 -25.21
C ALA A 57 5.16 8.92 -24.80
N GLU A 58 5.57 9.96 -24.06
CA GLU A 58 4.69 11.00 -23.50
C GLU A 58 3.53 10.41 -22.65
N LEU A 59 3.77 9.26 -22.01
CA LEU A 59 2.82 8.58 -21.14
C LEU A 59 2.98 9.01 -19.68
N PRO A 60 1.89 8.96 -18.88
CA PRO A 60 1.98 9.27 -17.45
C PRO A 60 2.91 8.28 -16.73
N LEU A 61 3.75 8.80 -15.83
CA LEU A 61 4.72 8.00 -15.06
C LEU A 61 4.07 7.16 -13.97
N TYR A 62 2.93 7.62 -13.46
CA TYR A 62 2.16 6.96 -12.44
C TYR A 62 0.68 7.12 -12.78
N GLU A 63 -0.08 6.06 -12.55
CA GLU A 63 -1.54 6.12 -12.58
C GLU A 63 -2.01 6.25 -11.13
N GLU A 64 -2.66 7.36 -10.80
CA GLU A 64 -3.34 7.49 -9.52
C GLU A 64 -4.57 6.59 -9.54
N ALA A 65 -4.54 5.49 -8.77
CA ALA A 65 -5.72 4.67 -8.60
C ALA A 65 -6.82 5.52 -7.96
N ALA A 66 -7.99 5.57 -8.59
CA ALA A 66 -9.15 6.26 -8.02
C ALA A 66 -9.43 5.70 -6.62
N SER A 67 -9.54 6.58 -5.62
CA SER A 67 -9.91 6.18 -4.27
C SER A 67 -11.36 5.67 -4.29
N VAL A 68 -11.56 4.38 -4.51
CA VAL A 68 -12.89 3.78 -4.44
C VAL A 68 -13.25 3.66 -2.96
N ARG A 69 -13.88 4.70 -2.40
CA ARG A 69 -14.82 4.42 -1.31
C ARG A 69 -15.92 3.60 -1.96
N LEU A 70 -16.07 2.34 -1.54
CA LEU A 70 -17.24 1.52 -1.86
C LEU A 70 -18.46 2.17 -1.19
N LEU A 71 -18.92 3.29 -1.74
CA LEU A 71 -20.25 3.80 -1.49
C LEU A 71 -21.15 2.91 -2.34
N ALA A 72 -21.66 1.84 -1.74
CA ALA A 72 -22.87 1.21 -2.24
C ALA A 72 -23.86 2.34 -2.53
N THR A 73 -24.25 2.50 -3.79
CA THR A 73 -25.21 3.53 -4.14
C THR A 73 -26.52 3.21 -3.42
N GLU A 74 -27.17 4.23 -2.87
CA GLU A 74 -28.41 4.10 -2.10
C GLU A 74 -29.52 3.36 -2.87
N GLU A 75 -29.40 3.31 -4.20
CA GLU A 75 -30.29 2.57 -5.11
C GLU A 75 -30.21 1.04 -4.92
N GLU A 76 -29.03 0.47 -4.59
CA GLU A 76 -28.90 -0.97 -4.33
C GLU A 76 -29.36 -1.34 -2.90
N ALA A 77 -29.33 -0.38 -1.97
CA ALA A 77 -29.84 -0.57 -0.60
C ALA A 77 -31.38 -0.45 -0.50
N ALA A 78 -32.01 0.29 -1.43
CA ALA A 78 -33.45 0.53 -1.41
C ALA A 78 -34.30 -0.69 -1.79
N SER A 79 -33.74 -1.69 -2.49
CA SER A 79 -34.45 -2.95 -2.77
C SER A 79 -34.39 -3.99 -1.63
N ALA A 80 -33.65 -3.73 -0.55
CA ALA A 80 -33.51 -4.65 0.58
C ALA A 80 -34.30 -4.25 1.84
N LYS A 81 -34.96 -3.09 1.85
CA LYS A 81 -35.75 -2.62 3.00
C LYS A 81 -37.25 -2.60 2.68
N SER A 82 -37.82 -3.78 2.51
CA SER A 82 -39.23 -3.99 2.78
C SER A 82 -39.36 -5.01 3.91
N ASP A 83 -40.01 -4.54 4.98
CA ASP A 83 -40.62 -5.32 6.07
C ASP A 83 -39.74 -5.61 7.29
N GLY A 84 -40.07 -5.00 8.44
CA GLY A 84 -39.53 -5.40 9.74
C GLY A 84 -39.40 -4.33 10.82
N SER A 85 -40.49 -4.11 11.57
CA SER A 85 -40.58 -3.78 13.01
C SER A 85 -39.58 -2.83 13.70
N ASP A 86 -40.14 -1.80 14.34
CA ASP A 86 -39.54 -1.06 15.47
C ASP A 86 -38.81 -2.00 16.45
N GLY A 87 -37.52 -1.76 16.68
CA GLY A 87 -36.74 -2.38 17.78
C GLY A 87 -35.41 -3.03 17.41
N ASP A 88 -35.07 -3.15 16.12
CA ASP A 88 -33.94 -3.97 15.67
C ASP A 88 -32.58 -3.24 15.64
N PHE A 89 -32.51 -1.93 15.89
CA PHE A 89 -31.29 -1.13 15.76
C PHE A 89 -30.91 -0.38 17.03
N CYS A 90 -29.61 -0.29 17.34
CA CYS A 90 -29.08 0.40 18.51
C CYS A 90 -29.14 1.93 18.34
N VAL A 91 -29.81 2.64 19.24
CA VAL A 91 -29.93 4.11 19.21
C VAL A 91 -28.57 4.85 19.23
N LYS A 92 -27.50 4.22 19.73
CA LYS A 92 -26.18 4.86 19.86
C LYS A 92 -25.27 4.67 18.65
N CYS A 93 -25.28 3.50 18.03
CA CYS A 93 -24.35 3.18 16.94
C CYS A 93 -25.03 2.69 15.67
N ASP A 94 -26.37 2.68 15.64
CA ASP A 94 -27.23 2.31 14.51
C ASP A 94 -26.97 0.90 13.93
N GLU A 95 -26.33 0.06 14.73
CA GLU A 95 -26.03 -1.34 14.40
C GLU A 95 -27.20 -2.23 14.83
N PRO A 96 -27.51 -3.33 14.10
CA PRO A 96 -28.47 -4.33 14.52
C PRO A 96 -28.24 -4.79 15.96
N MET A 97 -29.28 -4.65 16.78
CA MET A 97 -29.33 -5.13 18.15
C MET A 97 -29.74 -6.60 18.15
N ASP A 98 -28.96 -7.44 18.81
CA ASP A 98 -29.39 -8.80 19.07
C ASP A 98 -30.63 -8.79 20.01
N SER A 99 -31.70 -9.46 19.60
CA SER A 99 -32.94 -9.54 20.36
C SER A 99 -32.80 -10.29 21.69
N GLU A 100 -31.82 -11.19 21.81
CA GLU A 100 -31.54 -12.00 23.00
C GLU A 100 -30.62 -11.30 24.00
N LEU A 101 -29.88 -10.28 23.56
CA LEU A 101 -28.98 -9.51 24.41
C LEU A 101 -29.65 -8.22 24.92
N ALA A 102 -29.45 -7.91 26.20
CA ALA A 102 -29.92 -6.65 26.79
C ALA A 102 -29.01 -5.44 26.48
N PHE A 103 -27.94 -5.65 25.71
CA PHE A 103 -26.95 -4.64 25.34
C PHE A 103 -26.46 -4.83 23.92
N CYS A 104 -26.01 -3.74 23.29
CA CYS A 104 -25.44 -3.75 21.95
C CYS A 104 -24.05 -4.42 21.96
N PRO A 105 -23.81 -5.46 21.13
CA PRO A 105 -22.54 -6.17 21.10
C PRO A 105 -21.38 -5.32 20.54
N VAL A 106 -21.68 -4.26 19.78
CA VAL A 106 -20.66 -3.41 19.14
C VAL A 106 -20.23 -2.24 20.01
N CYS A 107 -21.16 -1.58 20.71
CA CYS A 107 -20.85 -0.38 21.50
C CYS A 107 -21.12 -0.49 23.00
N GLY A 108 -21.69 -1.61 23.46
CA GLY A 108 -22.00 -1.87 24.88
C GLY A 108 -23.15 -1.04 25.45
N HIS A 109 -23.91 -0.32 24.62
CA HIS A 109 -25.09 0.43 25.08
C HIS A 109 -26.24 -0.52 25.41
N PHE A 110 -26.81 -0.38 26.60
CA PHE A 110 -27.98 -1.18 27.02
C PHE A 110 -29.25 -0.72 26.30
N LYS A 111 -30.19 -1.64 26.07
CA LYS A 111 -31.53 -1.26 25.59
C LYS A 111 -32.21 -0.28 26.55
#